data_AF-A0A7C5B200-F1
#
_entry.id   AF-A0A7C5B200-F1
#
_cell.length_a   1.000
_cell.length_b   1.000
_cell.length_c   1.000
_cell.angle_alpha   90.00
_cell.angle_beta   90.00
_cell.angle_gamma   90.00
#
_symmetry.space_group_name_H-M   'P 1'
#
loop_
_entity.id
_entity.type
_entity.pdbx_description
1 polymer ?
#
loop_
_entity_poly.entity_id
_entity_poly.type
_entity_poly.pdbx_seq_one_letter_code
_entity_poly.pdbx_strand_id
1 'polypeptide(L)' 'MAQLSLELNEQEILIWAIQSAVSDLGAEIADTENQEFREDLKYRKTVLRNILQRLREGDIEM' A
#
# COMPACT_ATOMS: atom_id res chain seq x y z
N MET A 1 18.59 3.28 -6.85
CA MET A 1 17.30 2.73 -7.29
C MET A 1 17.38 1.23 -7.11
N ALA A 2 16.38 0.60 -6.50
CA ALA A 2 16.31 -0.85 -6.38
C ALA A 2 15.23 -1.35 -7.36
N GLN A 3 15.58 -2.30 -8.22
CA GLN A 3 14.64 -2.98 -9.11
C GLN A 3 14.33 -4.34 -8.49
N LEU A 4 13.04 -4.66 -8.35
CA LEU A 4 12.58 -5.95 -7.85
C LEU A 4 11.86 -6.68 -8.99
N SER A 5 12.38 -7.84 -9.38
CA SER A 5 11.67 -8.78 -10.25
C SER A 5 10.96 -9.76 -9.36
N LEU A 6 9.64 -9.92 -9.56
CA LEU A 6 8.80 -10.79 -8.76
C LEU A 6 8.33 -11.95 -9.62
N GLU A 7 8.39 -13.16 -9.08
CA GLU A 7 7.62 -14.29 -9.61
C GLU A 7 6.12 -14.06 -9.36
N LEU A 8 5.25 -14.78 -10.09
CA LEU A 8 3.79 -14.60 -10.00
C LEU A 8 3.26 -14.78 -8.56
N ASN A 9 3.73 -15.80 -7.87
CA ASN A 9 3.40 -16.07 -6.46
C ASN A 9 3.89 -14.95 -5.52
N GLU A 10 5.09 -14.41 -5.75
CA GLU A 10 5.62 -13.30 -4.96
C GLU A 10 4.81 -12.03 -5.18
N GLN A 11 4.41 -11.76 -6.42
CA GLN A 11 3.53 -10.64 -6.76
C GLN A 11 2.16 -10.78 -6.09
N GLU A 12 1.54 -11.96 -6.14
CA GLU A 12 0.26 -12.23 -5.48
C GLU A 12 0.35 -12.02 -3.96
N ILE A 13 1.39 -12.55 -3.32
CA ILE A 13 1.62 -12.40 -1.88
C ILE A 13 1.88 -10.93 -1.52
N LEU A 14 2.67 -10.22 -2.31
CA LEU A 14 2.94 -8.79 -2.08
C LEU A 14 1.67 -7.94 -2.23
N ILE A 15 0.88 -8.21 -3.27
CA ILE A 15 -0.42 -7.56 -3.50
C ILE A 15 -1.35 -7.81 -2.32
N TRP A 16 -1.43 -9.05 -1.81
CA TRP A 16 -2.21 -9.38 -0.63
C TRP A 16 -1.71 -8.65 0.62
N ALA A 17 -0.40 -8.66 0.88
CA ALA A 17 0.19 -8.03 2.06
C ALA A 17 -0.06 -6.52 2.09
N ILE A 18 0.09 -5.85 0.95
CA ILE A 18 -0.17 -4.40 0.84
C ILE A 18 -1.66 -4.09 1.01
N GLN A 19 -2.55 -4.92 0.47
CA GLN A 19 -4.00 -4.76 0.68
C GLN A 19 -4.40 -4.88 2.15
N SER A 20 -3.85 -5.88 2.86
CA SER A 20 -4.07 -6.06 4.30
C SER A 20 -3.60 -4.82 5.06
N ALA A 21 -2.38 -4.35 4.81
CA ALA A 21 -1.85 -3.15 5.44
C ALA A 21 -2.70 -1.89 5.18
N VAL A 22 -3.22 -1.71 3.95
CA VAL A 22 -4.12 -0.58 3.63
C VAL A 22 -5.44 -0.65 4.41
N SER A 23 -5.93 -1.86 4.66
CA SER A 23 -7.14 -2.12 5.44
C SER A 23 -6.90 -1.83 6.92
N ASP A 24 -5.80 -2.33 7.46
CA ASP A 24 -5.39 -2.12 8.86
C ASP A 24 -5.18 -0.62 9.15
N LEU A 25 -4.49 0.10 8.27
CA LEU A 25 -4.36 1.56 8.37
C LEU A 25 -5.73 2.27 8.33
N GLY A 26 -6.71 1.71 7.63
CA GLY A 26 -8.07 2.24 7.64
C GLY A 26 -8.73 2.16 9.01
N ALA A 27 -8.56 1.03 9.70
CA ALA A 27 -9.04 0.86 11.06
C ALA A 27 -8.27 1.79 12.02
N GLU A 28 -6.94 1.82 11.94
CA GLU A 28 -6.09 2.63 12.81
C GLU A 28 -6.36 4.15 12.67
N ILE A 29 -6.61 4.64 11.45
CA ILE A 29 -7.02 6.03 11.20
C ILE A 29 -8.33 6.35 11.91
N ALA A 30 -9.29 5.44 11.92
CA ALA A 30 -10.59 5.65 12.56
C ALA A 30 -10.44 5.79 14.08
N ASP A 31 -9.55 4.98 14.68
CA ASP A 31 -9.33 4.91 16.13
C ASP A 31 -8.32 5.95 16.65
N THR A 32 -7.56 6.60 15.78
CA THR A 32 -6.52 7.57 16.19
C THR A 32 -7.09 8.96 16.46
N GLU A 33 -7.01 9.46 17.69
CA GLU A 33 -7.44 10.82 18.05
C GLU A 33 -6.41 11.91 17.75
N ASN A 34 -5.11 11.59 17.82
CA ASN A 34 -4.04 12.55 17.55
C ASN A 34 -4.04 12.92 16.05
N GLN A 35 -4.29 14.20 15.75
CA GLN A 35 -4.43 14.67 14.38
C GLN A 35 -3.14 14.52 13.56
N GLU A 36 -1.98 14.84 14.13
CA GLU A 36 -0.70 14.74 13.43
C GLU A 36 -0.39 13.27 13.07
N PHE A 37 -0.60 12.36 14.01
CA PHE A 37 -0.42 10.93 13.78
C PHE A 37 -1.44 10.39 12.76
N ARG A 38 -2.69 10.85 12.82
CA ARG A 38 -3.73 10.50 11.83
C ARG A 38 -3.35 10.93 10.41
N GLU A 39 -2.72 12.09 10.23
CA GLU A 39 -2.24 12.54 8.91
C GLU A 39 -1.07 11.69 8.40
N ASP A 40 -0.14 11.28 9.27
CA ASP A 40 0.92 10.34 8.91
C ASP A 40 0.34 8.99 8.46
N LEU A 41 -0.65 8.44 9.17
CA LEU A 41 -1.34 7.20 8.78
C LEU A 41 -2.01 7.33 7.41
N LYS A 42 -2.69 8.46 7.14
CA LYS A 42 -3.30 8.75 5.82
C LYS A 42 -2.25 8.83 4.72
N TYR A 43 -1.10 9.44 4.98
CA TYR A 43 0.00 9.52 4.03
C TYR A 43 0.52 8.12 3.69
N ARG A 44 0.84 7.30 4.68
CA ARG A 44 1.29 5.90 4.49
C ARG A 44 0.26 5.09 3.70
N LYS A 45 -1.03 5.22 4.05
CA LYS A 45 -2.13 4.55 3.33
C LYS A 45 -2.19 4.96 1.86
N THR A 46 -1.95 6.24 1.56
CA THR A 46 -1.92 6.76 0.19
C THR A 46 -0.75 6.19 -0.60
N VAL A 47 0.44 6.18 0.00
CA VAL A 47 1.64 5.59 -0.62
C VAL A 47 1.42 4.11 -0.95
N LEU A 48 0.89 3.33 0.00
CA LEU A 48 0.62 1.91 -0.21
C LEU A 48 -0.46 1.65 -1.27
N ARG A 49 -1.51 2.48 -1.34
CA ARG A 49 -2.50 2.41 -2.42
C ARG A 49 -1.88 2.66 -3.79
N ASN A 50 -0.99 3.65 -3.90
CA ASN A 50 -0.30 3.94 -5.17
C ASN A 50 0.66 2.82 -5.57
N ILE A 51 1.30 2.15 -4.61
CA ILE A 51 2.11 0.95 -4.89
C ILE A 51 1.21 -0.19 -5.37
N LEU A 52 0.11 -0.46 -4.65
CA LEU A 52 -0.85 -1.51 -5.01
C LEU A 52 -1.44 -1.31 -6.40
N GLN A 53 -1.76 -0.06 -6.76
CA GLN A 53 -2.26 0.29 -8.08
C GLN A 53 -1.23 -0.08 -9.16
N ARG A 54 0.02 0.36 -9.02
CA ARG A 54 1.11 0.03 -9.96
C ARG A 54 1.36 -1.47 -10.08
N LEU A 55 1.28 -2.21 -8.97
CA LEU A 55 1.44 -3.68 -8.97
C LEU A 55 0.30 -4.42 -9.66
N ARG A 56 -0.91 -3.86 -9.67
CA ARG A 56 -2.10 -4.45 -10.31
C ARG A 56 -2.25 -4.06 -11.78
N GLU A 57 -1.87 -2.83 -12.11
CA GLU A 57 -1.93 -2.31 -13.48
C GLU A 57 -0.79 -2.87 -14.35
N GLY A 58 0.28 -3.40 -13.73
CA GLY A 58 1.36 -4.12 -14.40
C GLY A 58 1.99 -3.29 -15.51
N ASP A 59 2.89 -2.36 -15.16
CA ASP A 59 3.66 -1.55 -16.11
C ASP A 59 2.86 -1.08 -17.34
N ILE A 60 1.89 -0.18 -17.14
CA ILE A 60 1.40 0.63 -18.26
C ILE A 60 2.42 1.74 -18.47
N GLU A 61 3.47 1.46 -19.24
CA GLU A 61 4.10 2.49 -20.05
C GLU A 61 3.00 3.10 -20.94
N MET A 62 2.70 4.38 -20.72
CA MET A 62 2.09 5.23 -21.74
C MET A 62 3.20 6.09 -22.37
#